data_AF-B0R779-F1
#
_entry.id   AF-B0R779-F1
#
_cell.length_a   1.000
_cell.length_b   1.000
_cell.length_c   1.000
_cell.angle_alpha   90.00
_cell.angle_beta   90.00
_cell.angle_gamma   90.00
#
_symmetry.space_group_name_H-M   'P 1'
#
loop_
_entity.id
_entity.type
_entity.pdbx_description
1 polymer ?
#
loop_
_entity_poly.entity_id
_entity_poly.type
_entity_poly.pdbx_seq_one_letter_code
_entity_poly.pdbx_strand_id
1 'polypeptide(L)'
;MAITDKIYVKNHRQLASQLDTRFPKSAFSGATLDILFTGDLSALNDATRDTVLEFAEDFLDCDCDSNPYCGHPEEKFVEYLLDLRAQGLDPESMVDVMTDDYMVYAYPGDLYSFLDDAIRTLEAVEELADVDGRPEEADRASRKKRELSR
;
A
#
# COMPACT_ATOMS: atom_id res chain seq x y z
N MET A 1 5.44 -10.78 -7.48
CA MET A 1 4.03 -10.38 -7.27
C MET A 1 4.10 -9.12 -6.46
N ALA A 2 3.35 -8.09 -6.83
CA ALA A 2 3.43 -6.80 -6.13
C ALA A 2 2.89 -6.96 -4.71
N ILE A 3 3.35 -6.13 -3.77
CA ILE A 3 2.81 -6.16 -2.40
C ILE A 3 1.31 -5.82 -2.38
N THR A 4 0.86 -4.95 -3.28
CA THR A 4 -0.55 -4.54 -3.46
C THR A 4 -1.47 -5.70 -3.82
N ASP A 5 -0.97 -6.74 -4.51
CA ASP A 5 -1.71 -7.98 -4.78
C ASP A 5 -2.05 -8.76 -3.49
N LYS A 6 -1.35 -8.46 -2.39
CA LYS A 6 -1.43 -9.14 -1.10
C LYS A 6 -1.98 -8.25 0.02
N ILE A 7 -2.60 -7.13 -0.34
CA ILE A 7 -3.34 -6.29 0.58
C ILE A 7 -4.80 -6.69 0.55
N TYR A 8 -5.34 -7.04 1.71
CA TYR A 8 -6.69 -7.58 1.86
C TYR A 8 -7.56 -6.68 2.71
N VAL A 9 -8.85 -6.62 2.40
CA VAL A 9 -9.84 -5.87 3.18
C VAL A 9 -10.23 -6.64 4.44
N LYS A 10 -10.05 -6.03 5.61
CA LYS A 10 -10.51 -6.52 6.92
C LYS A 10 -12.05 -6.61 6.90
N ASN A 11 -12.61 -7.64 7.52
CA ASN A 11 -14.06 -7.85 7.58
C ASN A 11 -14.76 -7.89 6.20
N HIS A 12 -14.03 -8.22 5.12
CA HIS A 12 -14.54 -8.31 3.73
C HIS A 12 -15.97 -8.86 3.59
N ARG A 13 -16.29 -9.98 4.25
CA ARG A 13 -17.61 -10.63 4.16
C ARG A 13 -18.73 -9.77 4.74
N GLN A 14 -18.44 -9.05 5.83
CA GLN A 14 -19.39 -8.16 6.47
C GLN A 14 -19.65 -6.94 5.58
N LEU A 15 -18.59 -6.34 5.02
CA LEU A 15 -18.71 -5.20 4.11
C LEU A 15 -19.48 -5.57 2.84
N ALA A 16 -19.14 -6.71 2.22
CA ALA A 16 -19.87 -7.23 1.07
C ALA A 16 -21.36 -7.48 1.37
N SER A 17 -21.68 -7.92 2.60
CA SER A 17 -23.07 -8.10 3.03
C SER A 17 -23.81 -6.79 3.28
N GLN A 18 -23.14 -5.75 3.79
CA GLN A 18 -23.76 -4.44 4.03
C GLN A 18 -24.02 -3.70 2.71
N LEU A 19 -23.08 -3.79 1.77
CA LEU A 19 -23.17 -3.18 0.43
C LEU A 19 -24.05 -3.97 -0.55
N ASP A 20 -24.60 -5.12 -0.13
CA ASP A 20 -25.30 -6.08 -0.99
C ASP A 20 -24.56 -6.38 -2.31
N THR A 21 -23.23 -6.36 -2.26
CA THR A 21 -22.36 -6.40 -3.44
C THR A 21 -21.22 -7.37 -3.21
N ARG A 22 -20.96 -8.25 -4.20
CA ARG A 22 -19.82 -9.17 -4.16
C ARG A 22 -18.60 -8.50 -4.79
N PHE A 23 -17.50 -8.46 -4.04
CA PHE A 23 -16.20 -8.02 -4.53
C PHE A 23 -15.07 -8.92 -4.03
N PRO A 24 -13.90 -8.91 -4.67
CA PRO A 24 -12.73 -9.68 -4.23
C PRO A 24 -12.23 -9.26 -2.85
N LYS A 25 -11.42 -10.10 -2.19
CA LYS A 25 -10.81 -9.74 -0.91
C LYS A 25 -9.67 -8.72 -1.03
N SER A 26 -9.02 -8.68 -2.18
CA SER A 26 -7.89 -7.78 -2.42
C SER A 26 -8.38 -6.34 -2.50
N ALA A 27 -7.70 -5.43 -1.79
CA ALA A 27 -8.02 -4.01 -1.74
C ALA A 27 -7.80 -3.33 -3.10
N PHE A 28 -6.74 -3.73 -3.81
CA PHE A 28 -6.36 -3.17 -5.11
C PHE A 28 -6.90 -3.96 -6.31
N SER A 29 -7.90 -4.83 -6.09
CA SER A 29 -8.59 -5.44 -7.24
C SER A 29 -9.46 -4.39 -7.93
N GLY A 30 -9.51 -4.39 -9.26
CA GLY A 30 -10.30 -3.40 -10.03
C GLY A 30 -11.76 -3.27 -9.55
N ALA A 31 -12.41 -4.40 -9.27
CA ALA A 31 -13.79 -4.40 -8.74
C ALA A 31 -13.90 -3.80 -7.32
N THR A 32 -12.86 -3.91 -6.49
CA THR A 32 -12.82 -3.24 -5.18
C THR A 32 -12.60 -1.74 -5.36
N LEU A 33 -11.66 -1.34 -6.22
CA LEU A 33 -11.38 0.06 -6.51
C LEU A 33 -12.59 0.78 -7.12
N ASP A 34 -13.37 0.12 -7.99
CA ASP A 34 -14.63 0.66 -8.52
C ASP A 34 -15.64 1.01 -7.42
N ILE A 35 -15.77 0.13 -6.41
CA ILE A 35 -16.66 0.34 -5.26
C ILE A 35 -16.17 1.53 -4.43
N LEU A 36 -14.87 1.64 -4.21
CA LEU A 36 -14.27 2.74 -3.43
C LEU A 36 -14.40 4.08 -4.17
N PHE A 37 -14.23 4.08 -5.49
CA PHE A 37 -14.23 5.29 -6.31
C PHE A 37 -15.64 5.80 -6.63
N THR A 38 -16.58 4.90 -6.93
CA THR A 38 -17.92 5.25 -7.46
C THR A 38 -19.09 4.65 -6.69
N GLY A 39 -18.82 3.74 -5.75
CA GLY A 39 -19.85 2.99 -5.06
C GLY A 39 -20.69 3.85 -4.11
N ASP A 40 -21.96 3.47 -3.96
CA ASP A 40 -22.79 4.02 -2.89
C ASP A 40 -22.39 3.38 -1.55
N LEU A 41 -21.66 4.14 -0.74
CA LEU A 41 -21.20 3.71 0.58
C LEU A 41 -22.22 4.02 1.70
N SER A 42 -23.41 4.52 1.36
CA SER A 42 -24.43 4.91 2.35
C SER A 42 -24.98 3.77 3.19
N ALA A 43 -24.84 2.52 2.72
CA ALA A 43 -25.25 1.32 3.46
C ALA A 43 -24.25 0.89 4.55
N LEU A 44 -23.04 1.44 4.55
CA LEU A 44 -22.05 1.21 5.60
C LEU A 44 -22.42 2.00 6.86
N ASN A 45 -22.01 1.49 8.02
CA ASN A 45 -22.08 2.28 9.25
C ASN A 45 -21.09 3.45 9.19
N ASP A 46 -21.38 4.52 9.93
CA ASP A 46 -20.61 5.78 9.87
C ASP A 46 -19.11 5.56 10.07
N ALA A 47 -18.69 4.82 11.11
CA ALA A 47 -17.27 4.59 11.38
C ALA A 47 -16.56 3.85 10.23
N THR A 48 -17.18 2.82 9.66
CA THR A 48 -16.61 2.10 8.50
C THR A 48 -16.58 3.00 7.27
N ARG A 49 -17.62 3.81 7.07
CA ARG A 49 -17.70 4.72 5.92
C ARG A 49 -16.60 5.77 5.98
N ASP A 50 -16.35 6.36 7.16
CA ASP A 50 -15.31 7.36 7.36
C ASP A 50 -13.93 6.78 7.00
N THR A 51 -13.57 5.62 7.54
CA THR A 51 -12.29 4.96 7.21
C THR A 51 -12.15 4.60 5.73
N VAL A 52 -13.25 4.18 5.07
CA VAL A 52 -13.23 3.89 3.63
C VAL A 52 -13.01 5.17 2.81
N LEU A 53 -13.61 6.30 3.24
CA LEU A 53 -13.42 7.59 2.58
C LEU A 53 -12.00 8.12 2.79
N GLU A 54 -11.41 7.95 3.97
CA GLU A 54 -10.00 8.28 4.25
C GLU A 54 -9.06 7.51 3.30
N PHE A 55 -9.28 6.20 3.13
CA PHE A 55 -8.50 5.41 2.15
C PHE A 55 -8.67 5.94 0.72
N ALA A 56 -9.89 6.30 0.32
CA ALA A 56 -10.16 6.84 -1.02
C ALA A 56 -9.48 8.20 -1.23
N GLU A 57 -9.51 9.07 -0.23
CA GLU A 57 -8.85 10.39 -0.26
C GLU A 57 -7.33 10.24 -0.37
N ASP A 58 -6.72 9.40 0.46
CA ASP A 58 -5.26 9.26 0.47
C ASP A 58 -4.72 8.59 -0.81
N PHE A 59 -5.38 7.53 -1.28
CA PHE A 59 -4.83 6.69 -2.35
C PHE A 59 -5.48 6.89 -3.73
N LEU A 60 -6.76 7.27 -3.81
CA LEU A 60 -7.48 7.38 -5.09
C LEU A 60 -7.59 8.82 -5.60
N ASP A 61 -7.20 9.83 -4.83
CA ASP A 61 -7.26 11.23 -5.28
C ASP A 61 -6.18 11.55 -6.33
N CYS A 62 -6.54 11.47 -7.62
CA CYS A 62 -5.70 11.89 -8.74
C CYS A 62 -6.54 12.33 -9.95
N ASP A 63 -5.98 13.25 -10.74
CA ASP A 63 -6.63 13.85 -11.92
C ASP A 63 -6.51 13.01 -13.20
N CYS A 64 -6.15 11.73 -13.11
CA CYS A 64 -5.99 10.88 -14.29
C CYS A 64 -7.36 10.48 -14.87
N ASP A 65 -7.49 10.56 -16.21
CA ASP A 65 -8.70 10.09 -16.91
C ASP A 65 -9.01 8.61 -16.66
N SER A 66 -7.98 7.81 -16.37
CA SER A 66 -8.10 6.38 -16.09
C SER A 66 -8.25 6.03 -14.62
N ASN A 67 -8.39 7.00 -13.71
CA ASN A 67 -8.61 6.75 -12.26
C ASN A 67 -9.84 5.81 -12.07
N PRO A 68 -9.77 4.73 -11.27
CA PRO A 68 -8.67 4.27 -10.39
C PRO A 68 -7.67 3.28 -10.99
N TYR A 69 -7.68 3.10 -12.31
CA TYR A 69 -6.83 2.15 -13.06
C TYR A 69 -5.51 2.75 -13.57
N CYS A 70 -5.11 3.92 -13.08
CA CYS A 70 -3.87 4.59 -13.49
C CYS A 70 -2.60 4.02 -12.84
N GLY A 71 -2.74 3.19 -11.79
CA GLY A 71 -1.61 2.65 -11.01
C GLY A 71 -1.15 3.53 -9.84
N HIS A 72 -1.61 4.79 -9.79
CA HIS A 72 -1.30 5.68 -8.66
C HIS A 72 -1.78 5.17 -7.30
N PRO A 73 -2.96 4.52 -7.16
CA PRO A 73 -3.36 3.97 -5.86
C PRO A 73 -2.33 2.99 -5.31
N GLU A 74 -1.83 2.09 -6.14
CA GLU A 74 -0.81 1.12 -5.78
C GLU A 74 0.53 1.81 -5.46
N GLU A 75 0.96 2.77 -6.26
CA GLU A 75 2.22 3.51 -6.04
C GLU A 75 2.19 4.31 -4.73
N LYS A 76 1.12 5.06 -4.49
CA LYS A 76 0.93 5.82 -3.24
C LYS A 76 0.88 4.90 -2.03
N PHE A 77 0.22 3.74 -2.14
CA PHE A 77 0.18 2.77 -1.05
C PHE A 77 1.57 2.17 -0.76
N VAL A 78 2.35 1.88 -1.81
CA VAL A 78 3.74 1.43 -1.66
C VAL A 78 4.60 2.50 -0.98
N GLU A 79 4.44 3.77 -1.35
CA GLU A 79 5.11 4.90 -0.69
C GLU A 79 4.75 4.97 0.80
N TYR A 80 3.45 4.88 1.12
CA TYR A 80 2.97 4.80 2.51
C TYR A 80 3.64 3.65 3.31
N LEU A 81 3.75 2.44 2.73
CA LEU A 81 4.44 1.32 3.40
C LEU A 81 5.92 1.61 3.66
N LEU A 82 6.62 2.22 2.69
CA LEU A 82 8.03 2.60 2.85
C LEU A 82 8.19 3.70 3.91
N ASP A 83 7.26 4.63 3.99
CA ASP A 83 7.26 5.71 4.99
C ASP A 83 7.00 5.19 6.41
N LEU A 84 6.03 4.30 6.59
CA LEU A 84 5.84 3.59 7.87
C LEU A 84 7.14 2.88 8.28
N ARG A 85 7.78 2.22 7.32
CA ARG A 85 9.03 1.52 7.60
C ARG A 85 10.17 2.47 7.97
N ALA A 86 10.31 3.59 7.26
CA ALA A 86 11.33 4.61 7.53
C ALA A 86 11.15 5.27 8.91
N GLN A 87 9.92 5.32 9.43
CA GLN A 87 9.60 5.73 10.80
C GLN A 87 10.03 4.71 11.87
N GLY A 88 10.50 3.53 11.46
CA GLY A 88 11.03 2.50 12.35
C GLY A 88 10.00 1.45 12.79
N LEU A 89 8.82 1.41 12.17
CA LEU A 89 7.87 0.33 12.42
C LEU A 89 8.41 -0.98 11.85
N ASP A 90 8.28 -2.05 12.64
CA ASP A 90 8.50 -3.42 12.15
C ASP A 90 7.25 -3.92 11.39
N PRO A 91 7.36 -4.99 10.59
CA PRO A 91 6.25 -5.47 9.78
C PRO A 91 4.97 -5.83 10.54
N GLU A 92 5.04 -6.26 11.80
CA GLU A 92 3.83 -6.54 12.59
C GLU A 92 3.15 -5.22 12.96
N SER A 93 3.92 -4.27 13.48
CA SER A 93 3.43 -2.92 13.79
C SER A 93 2.87 -2.20 12.55
N MET A 94 3.49 -2.38 11.38
CA MET A 94 2.97 -1.84 10.11
C MET A 94 1.60 -2.43 9.76
N VAL A 95 1.40 -3.75 9.96
CA VAL A 95 0.10 -4.41 9.75
C VAL A 95 -0.93 -3.82 10.70
N ASP A 96 -0.59 -3.61 11.96
CA ASP A 96 -1.51 -3.02 12.95
C ASP A 96 -1.95 -1.62 12.50
N VAL A 97 -1.00 -0.75 12.13
CA VAL A 97 -1.30 0.62 11.68
C VAL A 97 -2.19 0.64 10.44
N MET A 98 -1.84 -0.06 9.37
CA MET A 98 -2.70 -0.07 8.15
C MET A 98 -4.07 -0.72 8.39
N THR A 99 -4.15 -1.64 9.35
CA THR A 99 -5.40 -2.31 9.74
C THR A 99 -6.32 -1.36 10.50
N ASP A 100 -5.75 -0.52 11.36
CA ASP A 100 -6.49 0.43 12.17
C ASP A 100 -6.85 1.69 11.37
N ASP A 101 -5.91 2.22 10.58
CA ASP A 101 -6.09 3.44 9.79
C ASP A 101 -7.02 3.21 8.59
N TYR A 102 -6.94 2.05 7.93
CA TYR A 102 -7.57 1.86 6.62
C TYR A 102 -8.38 0.56 6.49
N MET A 103 -8.51 -0.25 7.55
CA MET A 103 -9.15 -1.56 7.51
C MET A 103 -8.56 -2.49 6.42
N VAL A 104 -7.28 -2.34 6.08
CA VAL A 104 -6.57 -3.25 5.18
C VAL A 104 -5.47 -3.97 5.92
N TYR A 105 -5.10 -5.17 5.48
CA TYR A 105 -4.03 -5.93 6.10
C TYR A 105 -3.25 -6.74 5.07
N ALA A 106 -1.98 -6.98 5.38
CA ALA A 106 -1.14 -7.98 4.74
C ALA A 106 -0.77 -9.06 5.77
N TYR A 107 -0.28 -10.21 5.33
CA TYR A 107 0.42 -11.10 6.25
C TYR A 107 1.81 -10.51 6.55
N PRO A 108 2.33 -10.55 7.79
CA PRO A 108 3.64 -9.98 8.10
C PRO A 108 4.76 -10.50 7.19
N GLY A 109 4.73 -11.80 6.83
CA GLY A 109 5.68 -12.40 5.89
C GLY A 109 5.69 -11.78 4.49
N ASP A 110 4.56 -11.24 4.04
CA ASP A 110 4.47 -10.53 2.76
C ASP A 110 5.16 -9.17 2.83
N LEU A 111 5.03 -8.45 3.95
CA LEU A 111 5.76 -7.20 4.19
C LEU A 111 7.26 -7.45 4.37
N TYR A 112 7.66 -8.50 5.11
CA TYR A 112 9.07 -8.90 5.19
C TYR A 112 9.66 -9.14 3.80
N SER A 113 8.95 -9.87 2.95
CA SER A 113 9.40 -10.17 1.58
C SER A 113 9.50 -8.91 0.73
N PHE A 114 8.50 -8.03 0.81
CA PHE A 114 8.49 -6.75 0.10
C PHE A 114 9.66 -5.85 0.51
N LEU A 115 9.94 -5.74 1.80
CA LEU A 115 11.05 -4.92 2.32
C LEU A 115 12.41 -5.50 1.95
N ASP A 116 12.59 -6.82 2.00
CA ASP A 116 13.81 -7.49 1.54
C ASP A 116 14.06 -7.23 0.04
N ASP A 117 13.02 -7.34 -0.79
CA ASP A 117 13.11 -7.03 -2.22
C ASP A 117 13.44 -5.54 -2.47
N ALA A 118 12.89 -4.62 -1.68
CA ALA A 118 13.19 -3.19 -1.75
C ALA A 118 14.65 -2.89 -1.37
N ILE A 119 15.17 -3.52 -0.32
CA ILE A 119 16.57 -3.42 0.11
C ILE A 119 17.49 -3.92 -1.00
N ARG A 120 17.24 -5.10 -1.56
CA ARG A 120 18.04 -5.66 -2.66
C ARG A 120 18.02 -4.79 -3.91
N THR A 121 16.88 -4.17 -4.20
CA THR A 121 16.77 -3.21 -5.31
C THR A 121 17.67 -2.01 -5.06
N LEU A 122 17.69 -1.47 -3.85
CA LEU A 122 18.59 -0.35 -3.49
C LEU A 122 20.06 -0.76 -3.51
N GLU A 123 20.40 -2.01 -3.14
CA GLU A 123 21.76 -2.55 -3.29
C GLU A 123 22.19 -2.60 -4.75
N ALA A 124 21.33 -3.10 -5.64
CA ALA A 124 21.63 -3.10 -7.06
C ALA A 124 21.80 -1.67 -7.62
N VAL A 125 21.01 -0.70 -7.16
CA VAL A 125 21.16 0.72 -7.54
C VAL A 125 22.48 1.30 -7.02
N GLU A 126 22.87 0.98 -5.77
CA GLU A 126 24.15 1.39 -5.18
C GLU A 126 25.33 0.85 -6.00
N GLU A 127 25.33 -0.46 -6.31
CA GLU A 127 26.38 -1.10 -7.10
C GLU A 127 26.49 -0.53 -8.54
N LEU A 128 25.35 -0.30 -9.20
CA LEU A 128 25.34 0.30 -10.55
C LEU A 128 25.86 1.74 -10.52
N ALA A 129 25.46 2.52 -9.52
CA ALA A 129 25.93 3.89 -9.37
C ALA A 129 27.44 3.96 -9.13
N ASP A 130 28.01 3.04 -8.34
CA ASP A 130 29.45 2.95 -8.13
C ASP A 130 30.21 2.62 -9.42
N VAL A 131 29.70 1.66 -10.21
CA VAL A 131 30.28 1.29 -11.52
C VAL A 131 30.22 2.46 -12.51
N ASP A 132 29.13 3.22 -12.51
CA ASP A 132 28.93 4.38 -13.39
C ASP A 132 29.65 5.65 -12.91
N GLY A 133 30.33 5.61 -11.76
CA GLY A 133 31.03 6.77 -11.19
C GLY A 133 30.09 7.87 -10.67
N ARG A 134 28.95 7.46 -10.08
CA ARG A 134 27.87 8.29 -9.56
C ARG A 134 27.77 8.18 -8.02
N PRO A 135 28.74 8.73 -7.27
CA PRO A 135 28.85 8.49 -5.82
C PRO A 135 27.70 9.10 -5.02
N GLU A 136 27.09 10.21 -5.47
CA GLU A 136 25.97 10.84 -4.75
C GLU A 136 24.72 9.94 -4.78
N GLU A 137 24.49 9.26 -5.90
CA GLU A 137 23.42 8.30 -6.10
C GLU A 137 23.66 7.01 -5.31
N ALA A 138 24.90 6.51 -5.28
CA ALA A 138 25.29 5.38 -4.44
C ALA A 138 25.03 5.70 -2.95
N ASP A 139 25.49 6.85 -2.47
CA ASP A 139 25.25 7.32 -1.09
C ASP A 139 23.75 7.46 -0.78
N ARG A 140 22.96 7.96 -1.75
CA ARG A 140 21.50 8.08 -1.60
C ARG A 140 20.83 6.72 -1.47
N ALA A 141 21.19 5.75 -2.30
CA ALA A 141 20.67 4.39 -2.23
C ALA A 141 21.06 3.72 -0.90
N SER A 142 22.33 3.86 -0.49
CA SER A 142 22.87 3.34 0.76
C SER A 142 22.13 3.91 1.99
N ARG A 143 21.81 5.21 1.99
CA ARG A 143 21.01 5.84 3.07
C ARG A 143 19.60 5.26 3.15
N LYS A 144 18.87 5.22 2.03
CA LYS A 144 17.52 4.65 1.99
C LYS A 144 17.50 3.19 2.43
N LYS A 145 18.50 2.40 2.00
CA LYS A 145 18.64 1.00 2.41
C LYS A 145 18.71 0.86 3.93
N ARG A 146 19.51 1.71 4.59
CA ARG A 146 19.63 1.74 6.05
C ARG A 146 18.37 2.17 6.78
N GLU A 147 17.50 2.95 6.15
CA GLU A 147 16.19 3.32 6.71
C GLU A 147 15.24 2.11 6.71
N LEU A 148 15.27 1.32 5.63
CA LEU A 148 14.43 0.13 5.49
C LEU A 148 14.90 -1.10 6.28
N SER A 149 16.16 -1.13 6.72
CA SER A 149 16.76 -2.26 7.43
C SER A 149 16.66 -2.22 8.96
N ARG A 150 16.01 -1.21 9.54
CA ARG A 150 16.03 -0.90 10.99
C ARG A 150 15.32 -1.87 11.93
#